data_AF-A0A519SMT2-F1
#
_entry.id   AF-A0A519SMT2-F1
#
_cell.length_a   1.000
_cell.length_b   1.000
_cell.length_c   1.000
_cell.angle_alpha   90.00
_cell.angle_beta   90.00
_cell.angle_gamma   90.00
#
_symmetry.space_group_name_H-M   'P 1'
#
loop_
_entity.id
_entity.type
_entity.pdbx_description
1 polymer ?
#
loop_
_entity_poly.entity_id
_entity_poly.type
_entity_poly.pdbx_seq_one_letter_code
_entity_poly.pdbx_strand_id
1 'polypeptide(L)'
;MENKTALLSRLKDKFYSSLNKFSNSNKQIVKNIPIDKILRGSEGDALTGLEYIRMTGDKFRPSTRVIDGPQVKLLQEYLEIGESLFEPEIFENTLYYKNALESIHYLGDYFDAARDPQSIIKVARRYVDSFMEKDLSKYSHIGHNDYNEKIVVRPIINSDCYQIVSGNHRVASNFIKGNKEIGALVNVNENTHTYFTELIDKVVWDQGKELYHPIPLPEMSNMILIRKCADRFEKMMKYLKDVNFDLNTKSVIDIGSYYGWFVDQFKRNGAHAFGLERDFSACRLSMELHSLKETELLNKPLEDFIENDTKNYDIMIFLSVLHHFALKKSYLTAEYVIKKLSEKTNDIMFFDTGEEHETMFNSSLKGWNEKTITDFILNNSDFTEVIPLGRDEDGVGKYIGNYQRMLFVLKK
;
A
#
# COMPACT_ATOMS: atom_id res chain seq x y z
N MET A 1 25.95 8.62 -10.11
CA MET A 1 24.76 9.47 -10.36
C MET A 1 24.79 9.86 -11.83
N GLU A 2 23.89 9.30 -12.63
CA GLU A 2 23.76 9.65 -14.05
C GLU A 2 23.24 11.11 -14.15
N ASN A 3 23.74 11.90 -15.10
CA ASN A 3 23.31 13.29 -15.27
C ASN A 3 21.81 13.31 -15.65
N LYS A 4 20.98 14.03 -14.89
CA LYS A 4 19.51 14.13 -15.06
C LYS A 4 19.12 14.45 -16.52
N THR A 5 19.92 15.26 -17.20
CA THR A 5 19.73 15.62 -18.62
C THR A 5 19.95 14.43 -19.57
N ALA A 6 20.91 13.55 -19.29
CA ALA A 6 21.20 12.36 -20.09
C ALA A 6 20.10 11.29 -19.92
N LEU A 7 19.55 11.15 -18.71
CA LEU A 7 18.41 10.26 -18.45
C LEU A 7 17.16 10.75 -19.21
N LEU A 8 16.87 12.06 -19.16
CA LEU A 8 15.75 12.68 -19.89
C LEU A 8 15.88 12.52 -21.41
N SER A 9 17.07 12.72 -21.98
CA SER A 9 17.32 12.50 -23.41
C SER A 9 17.07 11.04 -23.80
N ARG A 10 17.61 10.09 -23.02
CA ARG A 10 17.41 8.64 -23.27
C ARG A 10 15.94 8.23 -23.12
N LEU A 11 15.21 8.79 -22.15
CA LEU A 11 13.78 8.55 -21.99
C LEU A 11 12.98 9.13 -23.17
N LYS A 12 13.33 10.32 -23.66
CA LYS A 12 12.72 10.91 -24.87
C LYS A 12 13.02 10.10 -26.13
N ASP A 13 14.25 9.62 -26.33
CA ASP A 13 14.61 8.78 -27.48
C ASP A 13 13.93 7.39 -27.42
N LYS A 14 13.84 6.81 -26.23
CA LYS A 14 13.09 5.58 -25.98
C LYS A 14 11.58 5.79 -26.19
N PHE A 15 11.07 6.97 -25.85
CA PHE A 15 9.69 7.38 -26.10
C PHE A 15 9.37 7.51 -27.59
N TYR A 16 10.16 8.27 -28.36
CA TYR A 16 9.94 8.41 -29.82
C TYR A 16 10.10 7.08 -30.57
N SER A 17 11.01 6.21 -30.13
CA SER A 17 11.11 4.85 -30.67
C SER A 17 9.96 3.94 -30.23
N SER A 18 9.38 4.15 -29.03
CA SER A 18 8.19 3.44 -28.58
C SER A 18 6.94 3.87 -29.35
N LEU A 19 6.72 5.17 -29.59
CA LEU A 19 5.61 5.71 -30.38
C LEU A 19 5.57 5.13 -31.79
N ASN A 20 6.74 4.93 -32.41
CA ASN A 20 6.82 4.26 -33.72
C ASN A 20 6.50 2.76 -33.65
N LYS A 21 6.71 2.09 -32.50
CA LYS A 21 6.27 0.71 -32.25
C LYS A 21 4.78 0.61 -31.86
N PHE A 22 4.20 1.65 -31.27
CA PHE A 22 2.79 1.70 -30.87
C PHE A 22 1.82 1.53 -32.05
N SER A 23 2.24 1.89 -33.28
CA SER A 23 1.35 1.90 -34.43
C SER A 23 1.04 0.54 -35.06
N ASN A 24 1.76 -0.55 -34.75
CA ASN A 24 1.68 -1.78 -35.56
C ASN A 24 1.45 -3.12 -34.83
N SER A 25 1.32 -3.18 -33.49
CA SER A 25 1.12 -4.48 -32.81
C SER A 25 0.29 -4.51 -31.53
N ASN A 26 -0.25 -3.38 -31.07
CA ASN A 26 -0.98 -3.35 -29.80
C ASN A 26 -2.47 -3.58 -30.00
N LYS A 27 -2.94 -4.75 -29.57
CA LYS A 27 -4.37 -5.05 -29.49
C LYS A 27 -4.99 -4.07 -28.49
N GLN A 28 -5.87 -3.20 -28.96
CA GLN A 28 -6.70 -2.34 -28.12
C GLN A 28 -8.12 -2.87 -28.10
N ILE A 29 -8.75 -2.82 -26.93
CA ILE A 29 -10.18 -3.12 -26.79
C ILE A 29 -10.89 -1.94 -26.13
N VAL A 30 -12.13 -1.71 -26.52
CA VAL A 30 -12.99 -0.73 -25.82
C VAL A 30 -13.66 -1.44 -24.65
N LYS A 31 -13.58 -0.86 -23.46
CA LYS A 31 -14.23 -1.37 -22.25
C LYS A 31 -14.87 -0.23 -21.47
N ASN A 32 -16.04 -0.47 -20.88
CA ASN A 32 -16.58 0.39 -19.83
C ASN A 32 -15.90 0.06 -18.50
N ILE A 33 -15.27 1.05 -17.88
CA ILE A 33 -14.46 0.88 -16.68
C ILE A 33 -15.09 1.72 -15.56
N PRO A 34 -15.31 1.15 -14.36
CA PRO A 34 -15.66 1.93 -13.18
C PRO A 34 -14.62 3.02 -12.94
N ILE A 35 -15.07 4.27 -12.84
CA ILE A 35 -14.18 5.44 -12.75
C ILE A 35 -13.30 5.39 -11.50
N ASP A 36 -13.79 4.80 -10.40
CA ASP A 36 -13.07 4.58 -9.15
C ASP A 36 -11.95 3.54 -9.25
N LYS A 37 -11.89 2.77 -10.34
CA LYS A 37 -10.83 1.80 -10.67
C LYS A 37 -9.75 2.37 -11.59
N ILE A 38 -9.82 3.66 -11.94
CA ILE A 38 -8.81 4.34 -12.75
C ILE A 38 -7.83 5.07 -11.82
N LEU A 39 -6.58 4.62 -11.79
CA LEU A 39 -5.48 5.18 -11.02
C LEU A 39 -4.63 6.12 -11.88
N ARG A 40 -3.96 7.06 -11.23
CA ARG A 40 -3.14 8.08 -11.91
C ARG A 40 -1.91 7.42 -12.56
N GLY A 41 -1.57 7.89 -13.74
CA GLY A 41 -0.29 7.61 -14.40
C GLY A 41 0.65 8.80 -14.25
N SER A 42 1.51 9.00 -15.25
CA SER A 42 2.24 10.25 -15.38
C SER A 42 1.33 11.41 -15.83
N GLU A 43 1.83 12.64 -15.80
CA GLU A 43 1.20 13.79 -16.46
C GLU A 43 1.71 13.86 -17.91
N GLY A 44 1.16 13.01 -18.77
CA GLY A 44 1.51 12.92 -20.19
C GLY A 44 1.39 11.49 -20.73
N ASP A 45 1.32 11.34 -22.05
CA ASP A 45 1.08 10.03 -22.67
C ASP A 45 2.34 9.13 -22.68
N ALA A 46 3.50 9.67 -22.29
CA ALA A 46 4.81 9.07 -22.51
C ALA A 46 5.29 8.11 -21.43
N LEU A 47 4.99 8.40 -20.15
CA LEU A 47 5.62 7.72 -19.03
C LEU A 47 4.63 6.81 -18.30
N THR A 48 5.12 5.65 -17.89
CA THR A 48 4.46 4.82 -16.87
C THR A 48 4.42 5.55 -15.52
N GLY A 49 3.54 5.13 -14.62
CA GLY A 49 3.53 5.63 -13.24
C GLY A 49 4.87 5.37 -12.54
N LEU A 50 5.49 4.21 -12.76
CA LEU A 50 6.81 3.88 -12.21
C LEU A 50 7.93 4.77 -12.73
N GLU A 51 7.93 5.10 -14.02
CA GLU A 51 8.90 6.06 -14.57
C GLU A 51 8.70 7.45 -13.94
N TYR A 52 7.46 7.87 -13.73
CA TYR A 52 7.17 9.12 -13.05
C TYR A 52 7.66 9.12 -11.59
N ILE A 53 7.50 8.01 -10.86
CA ILE A 53 8.05 7.85 -9.49
C ILE A 53 9.57 8.04 -9.48
N ARG A 54 10.29 7.47 -10.46
CA ARG A 54 11.76 7.61 -10.52
C ARG A 54 12.20 9.06 -10.68
N MET A 55 11.33 9.91 -11.22
CA MET A 55 11.59 11.33 -11.40
C MET A 55 11.22 12.15 -10.17
N THR A 56 10.01 11.93 -9.63
CA THR A 56 9.40 12.76 -8.59
C THR A 56 9.61 12.25 -7.16
N GLY A 57 9.76 10.94 -6.99
CA GLY A 57 9.74 10.28 -5.69
C GLY A 57 8.33 10.05 -5.13
N ASP A 58 7.26 10.45 -5.83
CA ASP A 58 5.87 10.29 -5.37
C ASP A 58 5.36 8.85 -5.59
N LYS A 59 5.72 7.97 -4.64
CA LYS A 59 5.39 6.52 -4.68
C LYS A 59 3.89 6.22 -4.69
N PHE A 60 3.07 7.10 -4.14
CA PHE A 60 1.62 6.88 -4.01
C PHE A 60 0.84 7.31 -5.25
N ARG A 61 1.45 8.09 -6.13
CA ARG A 61 0.77 8.57 -7.34
C ARG A 61 0.14 7.44 -8.16
N PRO A 62 0.84 6.34 -8.52
CA PRO A 62 0.21 5.26 -9.30
C PRO A 62 -0.86 4.46 -8.55
N SER A 63 -0.96 4.65 -7.23
CA SER A 63 -1.97 4.06 -6.35
C SER A 63 -3.10 5.05 -6.01
N THR A 64 -3.00 6.30 -6.48
CA THR A 64 -4.01 7.33 -6.25
C THR A 64 -5.06 7.22 -7.35
N ARG A 65 -6.35 7.16 -6.99
CA ARG A 65 -7.43 7.19 -8.00
C ARG A 65 -7.45 8.55 -8.68
N VAL A 66 -7.76 8.59 -9.97
CA VAL A 66 -7.90 9.87 -10.70
C VAL A 66 -8.96 10.76 -10.06
N ILE A 67 -9.99 10.17 -9.46
CA ILE A 67 -11.04 10.89 -8.75
C ILE A 67 -10.59 11.59 -7.46
N ASP A 68 -9.50 11.13 -6.86
CA ASP A 68 -8.87 11.78 -5.71
C ASP A 68 -7.79 12.78 -6.14
N GLY A 69 -7.59 12.93 -7.46
CA GLY A 69 -6.50 13.70 -8.05
C GLY A 69 -6.78 15.20 -8.22
N PRO A 70 -5.75 15.95 -8.66
CA PRO A 70 -5.79 17.40 -8.78
C PRO A 70 -6.83 17.91 -9.79
N GLN A 71 -7.11 17.16 -10.86
CA GLN A 71 -8.08 17.55 -11.88
C GLN A 71 -9.51 17.60 -11.33
N VAL A 72 -9.90 16.62 -10.52
CA VAL A 72 -11.21 16.62 -9.85
C VAL A 72 -11.29 17.75 -8.82
N LYS A 73 -10.22 17.94 -8.03
CA LYS A 73 -10.17 18.98 -7.01
C LYS A 73 -10.33 20.38 -7.60
N LEU A 74 -9.67 20.68 -8.72
CA LEU A 74 -9.85 21.95 -9.43
C LEU A 74 -11.31 22.20 -9.82
N LEU A 75 -12.00 21.19 -10.38
CA LEU A 75 -13.41 21.35 -10.78
C LEU A 75 -14.32 21.52 -9.56
N GLN A 76 -14.06 20.80 -8.47
CA GLN A 76 -14.81 20.98 -7.20
C GLN A 76 -14.65 22.41 -6.67
N GLU A 77 -13.41 22.89 -6.60
CA GLU A 77 -13.10 24.26 -6.16
C GLU A 77 -13.76 25.29 -7.09
N TYR A 78 -13.73 25.10 -8.42
CA TYR A 78 -14.39 26.02 -9.36
C TYR A 78 -15.91 26.04 -9.18
N LEU A 79 -16.53 24.88 -8.96
CA LEU A 79 -17.97 24.81 -8.70
C LEU A 79 -18.36 25.51 -7.39
N GLU A 80 -17.44 25.61 -6.43
CA GLU A 80 -17.66 26.26 -5.14
C GLU A 80 -17.48 27.78 -5.21
N ILE A 81 -16.38 28.27 -5.78
CA ILE A 81 -15.99 29.70 -5.73
C ILE A 81 -15.94 30.40 -7.10
N GLY A 82 -16.27 29.68 -8.19
CA GLY A 82 -16.34 30.24 -9.54
C GLY A 82 -15.03 30.84 -10.03
N GLU A 83 -15.13 31.98 -10.72
CA GLU A 83 -13.98 32.65 -11.35
C GLU A 83 -12.91 33.15 -10.35
N SER A 84 -13.28 33.37 -9.08
CA SER A 84 -12.31 33.74 -8.03
C SER A 84 -11.27 32.65 -7.78
N LEU A 85 -11.53 31.39 -8.17
CA LEU A 85 -10.52 30.32 -8.16
C LEU A 85 -9.21 30.73 -8.86
N PHE A 86 -9.32 31.55 -9.90
CA PHE A 86 -8.19 31.93 -10.75
C PHE A 86 -7.48 33.21 -10.29
N GLU A 87 -7.84 33.76 -9.13
CA GLU A 87 -7.04 34.78 -8.47
C GLU A 87 -5.71 34.16 -8.01
N PRO A 88 -4.55 34.83 -8.21
CA PRO A 88 -3.23 34.21 -7.97
C PRO A 88 -3.07 33.59 -6.57
N GLU A 89 -3.52 34.28 -5.53
CA GLU A 89 -3.42 33.83 -4.14
C GLU A 89 -4.21 32.54 -3.86
N ILE A 90 -5.25 32.27 -4.65
CA ILE A 90 -6.09 31.08 -4.53
C ILE A 90 -5.53 29.99 -5.46
N PHE A 91 -5.37 30.30 -6.74
CA PHE A 91 -5.00 29.32 -7.77
C PHE A 91 -3.67 28.64 -7.48
N GLU A 92 -2.67 29.41 -7.04
CA GLU A 92 -1.32 28.89 -6.76
C GLU A 92 -1.30 27.90 -5.58
N ASN A 93 -2.32 27.95 -4.72
CA ASN A 93 -2.46 27.05 -3.59
C ASN A 93 -3.19 25.74 -3.93
N THR A 94 -3.84 25.67 -5.09
CA THR A 94 -4.58 24.47 -5.56
C THR A 94 -3.64 23.29 -5.79
N LEU A 95 -4.18 22.06 -5.63
CA LEU A 95 -3.43 20.84 -5.97
C LEU A 95 -3.12 20.76 -7.47
N TYR A 96 -3.98 21.34 -8.31
CA TYR A 96 -3.79 21.39 -9.75
C TYR A 96 -2.56 22.18 -10.16
N TYR A 97 -2.41 23.40 -9.63
CA TYR A 97 -1.27 24.25 -9.93
C TYR A 97 0.05 23.61 -9.45
N LYS A 98 0.07 23.07 -8.23
CA LYS A 98 1.24 22.38 -7.67
C LYS A 98 1.65 21.17 -8.51
N ASN A 99 0.68 20.37 -8.96
CA ASN A 99 0.93 19.23 -9.85
C ASN A 99 1.45 19.67 -11.24
N ALA A 100 0.94 20.77 -11.77
CA ALA A 100 1.41 21.33 -13.04
C ALA A 100 2.85 21.86 -12.94
N LEU A 101 3.20 22.56 -11.86
CA LEU A 101 4.56 23.02 -11.59
C LEU A 101 5.55 21.86 -11.45
N GLU A 102 5.19 20.81 -10.71
CA GLU A 102 5.99 19.59 -10.60
C GLU A 102 6.24 18.98 -11.99
N SER A 103 5.18 18.86 -12.80
CA SER A 103 5.29 18.32 -14.14
C SER A 103 6.20 19.15 -15.04
N ILE A 104 6.09 20.48 -15.01
CA ILE A 104 6.98 21.37 -15.75
C ILE A 104 8.43 21.20 -15.27
N HIS A 105 8.66 21.09 -13.95
CA HIS A 105 9.99 20.90 -13.39
C HIS A 105 10.67 19.61 -13.89
N TYR A 106 9.90 18.52 -14.00
CA TYR A 106 10.44 17.21 -14.34
C TYR A 106 10.39 16.85 -15.83
N LEU A 107 9.35 17.29 -16.55
CA LEU A 107 9.08 16.94 -17.95
C LEU A 107 9.41 18.09 -18.93
N GLY A 108 9.47 19.33 -18.42
CA GLY A 108 9.70 20.55 -19.19
C GLY A 108 8.43 21.25 -19.65
N ASP A 109 7.27 20.60 -19.49
CA ASP A 109 5.96 21.14 -19.80
C ASP A 109 4.86 20.43 -18.98
N TYR A 110 3.64 20.95 -19.07
CA TYR A 110 2.43 20.33 -18.60
C TYR A 110 1.44 20.21 -19.76
N PHE A 111 1.20 18.97 -20.16
CA PHE A 111 0.41 18.59 -21.35
C PHE A 111 0.87 19.31 -22.62
N ASP A 112 2.18 19.48 -22.89
CA ASP A 112 2.71 20.20 -24.07
C ASP A 112 2.24 21.68 -24.22
N ALA A 113 1.39 22.18 -23.32
CA ALA A 113 0.67 23.45 -23.45
C ALA A 113 1.16 24.51 -22.48
N ALA A 114 1.62 24.10 -21.29
CA ALA A 114 2.15 25.01 -20.29
C ALA A 114 3.62 24.74 -19.98
N ARG A 115 4.42 25.81 -19.93
CA ARG A 115 5.88 25.78 -19.63
C ARG A 115 6.28 26.79 -18.55
N ASP A 116 5.31 27.54 -18.04
CA ASP A 116 5.50 28.62 -17.09
C ASP A 116 4.19 28.84 -16.29
N PRO A 117 4.23 29.51 -15.13
CA PRO A 117 3.05 29.78 -14.32
C PRO A 117 1.85 30.39 -15.06
N GLN A 118 2.10 31.32 -15.99
CA GLN A 118 1.05 32.02 -16.74
C GLN A 118 0.42 31.15 -17.83
N SER A 119 1.10 30.11 -18.28
CA SER A 119 0.50 29.12 -19.17
C SER A 119 -0.31 28.05 -18.41
N ILE A 120 0.01 27.75 -17.14
CA ILE A 120 -0.79 26.82 -16.31
C ILE A 120 -2.22 27.34 -16.12
N ILE A 121 -2.39 28.62 -15.78
CA ILE A 121 -3.73 29.22 -15.59
C ILE A 121 -4.57 29.15 -16.88
N LYS A 122 -3.94 29.32 -18.06
CA LYS A 122 -4.63 29.21 -19.34
C LYS A 122 -5.13 27.77 -19.59
N VAL A 123 -4.29 26.77 -19.27
CA VAL A 123 -4.66 25.36 -19.35
C VAL A 123 -5.82 25.03 -18.41
N ALA A 124 -5.75 25.50 -17.16
CA ALA A 124 -6.81 25.29 -16.17
C ALA A 124 -8.13 25.96 -16.58
N ARG A 125 -8.09 27.21 -17.07
CA ARG A 125 -9.27 27.93 -17.59
C ARG A 125 -9.89 27.23 -18.79
N ARG A 126 -9.07 26.77 -19.74
CA ARG A 126 -9.54 25.97 -20.88
C ARG A 126 -10.22 24.68 -20.40
N TYR A 127 -9.64 24.00 -19.43
CA TYR A 127 -10.20 22.78 -18.86
C TYR A 127 -11.58 23.03 -18.22
N VAL A 128 -11.67 24.06 -17.37
CA VAL A 128 -12.93 24.47 -16.74
C VAL A 128 -13.97 24.89 -17.79
N ASP A 129 -13.59 25.73 -18.76
CA ASP A 129 -14.50 26.17 -19.83
C ASP A 129 -15.00 24.96 -20.66
N SER A 130 -14.16 23.97 -20.90
CA SER A 130 -14.54 22.72 -21.56
C SER A 130 -15.52 21.89 -20.72
N PHE A 131 -15.30 21.80 -19.41
CA PHE A 131 -16.21 21.13 -18.49
C PHE A 131 -17.59 21.81 -18.44
N MET A 132 -17.60 23.15 -18.45
CA MET A 132 -18.79 24.01 -18.47
C MET A 132 -19.43 24.16 -19.86
N GLU A 133 -18.94 23.43 -20.87
CA GLU A 133 -19.46 23.43 -22.24
C GLU A 133 -19.48 24.82 -22.90
N LYS A 134 -18.50 25.66 -22.56
CA LYS A 134 -18.29 26.98 -23.17
C LYS A 134 -17.50 26.89 -24.48
N ASP A 135 -17.55 27.95 -25.30
CA ASP A 135 -16.76 28.04 -26.52
C ASP A 135 -15.25 28.05 -26.23
N LEU A 136 -14.53 27.14 -26.90
CA LEU A 136 -13.10 26.93 -26.76
C LEU A 136 -12.27 27.55 -27.88
N SER A 137 -12.90 28.21 -28.87
CA SER A 137 -12.24 28.80 -30.05
C SER A 137 -11.11 29.77 -29.71
N LYS A 138 -11.17 30.40 -28.54
CA LYS A 138 -10.16 31.33 -28.00
C LYS A 138 -8.89 30.65 -27.45
N TYR A 139 -8.89 29.33 -27.28
CA TYR A 139 -7.78 28.58 -26.70
C TYR A 139 -6.97 27.83 -27.76
N SER A 140 -5.69 27.60 -27.47
CA SER A 140 -4.85 26.71 -28.28
C SER A 140 -5.34 25.26 -28.20
N HIS A 141 -5.20 24.52 -29.31
CA HIS A 141 -5.39 23.07 -29.37
C HIS A 141 -4.13 22.28 -28.97
N ILE A 142 -2.97 22.94 -28.87
CA ILE A 142 -1.71 22.28 -28.49
C ILE A 142 -1.89 21.61 -27.14
N GLY A 143 -1.47 20.34 -27.04
CA GLY A 143 -1.48 19.62 -25.77
C GLY A 143 -2.84 19.11 -25.31
N HIS A 144 -3.86 19.26 -26.16
CA HIS A 144 -5.21 18.92 -25.81
C HIS A 144 -5.86 18.07 -26.90
N ASN A 145 -5.99 16.80 -26.57
CA ASN A 145 -6.83 15.85 -27.29
C ASN A 145 -8.27 16.36 -27.41
N ASP A 146 -8.92 16.02 -28.52
CA ASP A 146 -10.33 16.38 -28.72
C ASP A 146 -11.20 15.77 -27.60
N TYR A 147 -12.32 16.41 -27.28
CA TYR A 147 -13.25 15.92 -26.26
C TYR A 147 -13.78 14.52 -26.62
N ASN A 148 -13.87 14.24 -27.93
CA ASN A 148 -14.30 12.96 -28.49
C ASN A 148 -13.20 11.90 -28.53
N GLU A 149 -11.95 12.25 -28.21
CA GLU A 149 -10.90 11.26 -28.12
C GLU A 149 -11.12 10.35 -26.93
N LYS A 150 -10.98 9.05 -27.19
CA LYS A 150 -11.15 8.03 -26.17
C LYS A 150 -10.08 8.17 -25.08
N ILE A 151 -10.49 7.93 -23.85
CA ILE A 151 -9.55 7.74 -22.73
C ILE A 151 -8.73 6.49 -23.01
N VAL A 152 -7.43 6.55 -22.71
CA VAL A 152 -6.52 5.42 -22.88
C VAL A 152 -6.02 5.00 -21.51
N VAL A 153 -6.13 3.71 -21.23
CA VAL A 153 -5.65 3.11 -19.99
C VAL A 153 -4.86 1.85 -20.27
N ARG A 154 -4.11 1.41 -19.27
CA ARG A 154 -3.44 0.11 -19.27
C ARG A 154 -3.77 -0.69 -18.00
N PRO A 155 -3.91 -2.02 -18.09
CA PRO A 155 -4.19 -2.85 -16.92
C PRO A 155 -3.05 -2.82 -15.90
N ILE A 156 -3.38 -2.83 -14.60
CA ILE A 156 -2.42 -3.07 -13.53
C ILE A 156 -2.35 -4.57 -13.24
N ILE A 157 -1.14 -5.12 -13.14
CA ILE A 157 -0.91 -6.55 -12.93
C ILE A 157 -1.52 -6.99 -11.60
N ASN A 158 -2.19 -8.15 -11.61
CA ASN A 158 -2.88 -8.77 -10.47
C ASN A 158 -3.97 -7.90 -9.80
N SER A 159 -4.41 -6.84 -10.48
CA SER A 159 -5.43 -5.91 -10.00
C SER A 159 -6.63 -5.85 -10.94
N ASP A 160 -7.77 -5.37 -10.43
CA ASP A 160 -8.92 -4.97 -11.24
C ASP A 160 -8.85 -3.47 -11.64
N CYS A 161 -7.80 -2.76 -11.22
CA CYS A 161 -7.56 -1.37 -11.52
C CYS A 161 -6.80 -1.16 -12.84
N TYR A 162 -6.86 0.07 -13.33
CA TYR A 162 -6.21 0.52 -14.56
C TYR A 162 -5.39 1.77 -14.29
N GLN A 163 -4.17 1.84 -14.84
CA GLN A 163 -3.42 3.08 -14.84
C GLN A 163 -3.85 3.92 -16.05
N ILE A 164 -4.21 5.17 -15.83
CA ILE A 164 -4.48 6.10 -16.92
C ILE A 164 -3.20 6.40 -17.70
N VAL A 165 -3.33 6.43 -19.03
CA VAL A 165 -2.28 6.85 -19.96
C VAL A 165 -2.63 8.22 -20.51
N SER A 166 -3.87 8.40 -20.96
CA SER A 166 -4.36 9.66 -21.52
C SER A 166 -5.80 9.92 -21.11
N GLY A 167 -6.12 11.19 -20.88
CA GLY A 167 -7.48 11.65 -20.57
C GLY A 167 -7.78 11.93 -19.09
N ASN A 168 -6.78 12.32 -18.28
CA ASN A 168 -6.96 12.72 -16.87
C ASN A 168 -8.12 13.71 -16.68
N HIS A 169 -8.13 14.80 -17.44
CA HIS A 169 -9.21 15.80 -17.44
C HIS A 169 -10.58 15.21 -17.80
N ARG A 170 -10.64 14.29 -18.77
CA ARG A 170 -11.90 13.67 -19.22
C ARG A 170 -12.47 12.73 -18.16
N VAL A 171 -11.65 11.92 -17.51
CA VAL A 171 -12.07 11.07 -16.39
C VAL A 171 -12.60 11.93 -15.25
N ALA A 172 -11.86 12.97 -14.87
CA ALA A 172 -12.26 13.90 -13.82
C ALA A 172 -13.60 14.62 -14.12
N SER A 173 -13.79 15.13 -15.34
CA SER A 173 -15.06 15.75 -15.75
C SER A 173 -16.23 14.78 -15.70
N ASN A 174 -16.05 13.55 -16.16
CA ASN A 174 -17.11 12.53 -16.11
C ASN A 174 -17.50 12.17 -14.68
N PHE A 175 -16.53 12.06 -13.78
CA PHE A 175 -16.79 11.86 -12.36
C PHE A 175 -17.64 12.98 -11.76
N ILE A 176 -17.27 14.25 -12.00
CA ILE A 176 -18.02 15.41 -11.50
C ILE A 176 -19.44 15.47 -12.10
N LYS A 177 -19.63 15.05 -13.35
CA LYS A 177 -20.95 14.93 -13.99
C LYS A 177 -21.79 13.77 -13.43
N GLY A 178 -21.30 13.01 -12.45
CA GLY A 178 -22.02 11.92 -11.78
C GLY A 178 -21.94 10.57 -12.49
N ASN A 179 -21.11 10.45 -13.53
CA ASN A 179 -20.90 9.17 -14.20
C ASN A 179 -20.12 8.22 -13.27
N LYS A 180 -20.52 6.94 -13.27
CA LYS A 180 -19.85 5.88 -12.49
C LYS A 180 -18.87 5.06 -13.32
N GLU A 181 -19.07 5.04 -14.64
CA GLU A 181 -18.28 4.28 -15.59
C GLU A 181 -17.92 5.14 -16.79
N ILE A 182 -16.85 4.77 -17.48
CA ILE A 182 -16.40 5.45 -18.69
C ILE A 182 -15.88 4.47 -19.74
N GLY A 183 -16.21 4.73 -21.01
CA GLY A 183 -15.66 4.00 -22.14
C GLY A 183 -14.20 4.37 -22.37
N ALA A 184 -13.29 3.41 -22.28
CA ALA A 184 -11.86 3.60 -22.47
C ALA A 184 -11.27 2.56 -23.44
N LEU A 185 -10.21 2.96 -24.15
CA LEU A 185 -9.31 2.07 -24.87
C LEU A 185 -8.33 1.45 -23.88
N VAL A 186 -8.36 0.13 -23.79
CA VAL A 186 -7.45 -0.65 -22.94
C VAL A 186 -6.33 -1.23 -23.81
N ASN A 187 -5.09 -0.86 -23.51
CA ASN A 187 -3.89 -1.46 -24.11
C ASN A 187 -3.62 -2.82 -23.44
N VAL A 188 -4.23 -3.91 -23.94
CA VAL A 188 -4.16 -5.21 -23.25
C VAL A 188 -2.79 -5.89 -23.29
N ASN A 189 -1.90 -5.45 -24.18
CA ASN A 189 -0.54 -5.97 -24.27
C ASN A 189 0.47 -5.17 -23.42
N GLU A 190 0.02 -4.13 -22.70
CA GLU A 190 0.88 -3.19 -21.97
C GLU A 190 0.57 -3.14 -20.49
N ASN A 191 0.58 -4.30 -19.84
CA ASN A 191 0.38 -4.35 -18.41
C ASN A 191 1.44 -3.52 -17.67
N THR A 192 1.06 -2.93 -16.53
CA THR A 192 1.97 -2.15 -15.69
C THR A 192 1.87 -2.59 -14.23
N HIS A 193 2.85 -2.16 -13.44
CA HIS A 193 2.84 -2.30 -12.00
C HIS A 193 2.70 -0.91 -11.37
N THR A 194 2.02 -0.82 -10.23
CA THR A 194 2.25 0.28 -9.29
C THR A 194 3.49 -0.03 -8.45
N TYR A 195 4.04 0.99 -7.77
CA TYR A 195 5.18 0.78 -6.88
C TYR A 195 4.90 -0.27 -5.80
N PHE A 196 3.69 -0.25 -5.22
CA PHE A 196 3.33 -1.20 -4.18
C PHE A 196 3.12 -2.61 -4.72
N THR A 197 2.59 -2.78 -5.95
CA THR A 197 2.54 -4.12 -6.56
C THR A 197 3.95 -4.67 -6.82
N GLU A 198 4.90 -3.86 -7.30
CA GLU A 198 6.30 -4.31 -7.46
C GLU A 198 6.97 -4.67 -6.13
N LEU A 199 6.58 -4.00 -5.04
CA LEU A 199 7.15 -4.25 -3.73
C LEU A 199 6.59 -5.54 -3.13
N ILE A 200 5.28 -5.78 -3.24
CA ILE A 200 4.61 -7.00 -2.78
C ILE A 200 5.11 -8.22 -3.56
N ASP A 201 5.28 -8.12 -4.88
CA ASP A 201 5.81 -9.20 -5.71
C ASP A 201 7.23 -9.64 -5.29
N LYS A 202 7.95 -8.80 -4.52
CA LYS A 202 9.29 -9.10 -3.99
C LYS A 202 9.28 -9.60 -2.55
N VAL A 203 8.12 -9.61 -1.88
CA VAL A 203 8.01 -10.17 -0.53
C VAL A 203 8.00 -11.69 -0.65
N VAL A 204 8.91 -12.34 0.09
CA VAL A 204 9.26 -13.76 -0.09
C VAL A 204 8.09 -14.72 0.12
N TRP A 205 7.08 -14.32 0.90
CA TRP A 205 5.97 -15.19 1.30
C TRP A 205 4.69 -15.01 0.49
N ASP A 206 4.60 -13.99 -0.37
CA ASP A 206 3.40 -13.74 -1.18
C ASP A 206 3.54 -14.37 -2.58
N GLN A 207 2.69 -15.34 -2.89
CA GLN A 207 2.63 -15.97 -4.23
C GLN A 207 1.71 -15.20 -5.20
N GLY A 208 1.83 -13.86 -5.20
CA GLY A 208 1.36 -12.97 -6.27
C GLY A 208 -0.13 -12.61 -6.32
N LYS A 209 -1.02 -13.24 -5.53
CA LYS A 209 -2.46 -12.90 -5.49
C LYS A 209 -3.08 -12.84 -4.11
N GLU A 210 -2.27 -13.03 -3.10
CA GLU A 210 -2.69 -13.08 -1.70
C GLU A 210 -1.95 -11.99 -0.95
N LEU A 211 -2.65 -11.38 0.00
CA LEU A 211 -2.07 -10.42 0.93
C LEU A 211 -2.07 -11.06 2.31
N TYR A 212 -0.92 -11.08 2.96
CA TYR A 212 -0.88 -11.58 4.33
C TYR A 212 -1.64 -10.66 5.27
N HIS A 213 -1.32 -9.35 5.27
CA HIS A 213 -2.00 -8.33 6.07
C HIS A 213 -2.77 -7.33 5.18
N PRO A 214 -3.76 -6.58 5.73
CA PRO A 214 -4.52 -5.60 4.96
C PRO A 214 -3.64 -4.46 4.43
N ILE A 215 -3.80 -4.15 3.14
CA ILE A 215 -3.18 -2.98 2.49
C ILE A 215 -4.30 -2.11 1.91
N PRO A 216 -4.50 -0.87 2.41
CA PRO A 216 -5.63 -0.02 2.02
C PRO A 216 -5.38 0.74 0.71
N LEU A 217 -4.86 0.06 -0.32
CA LEU A 217 -4.61 0.64 -1.63
C LEU A 217 -5.63 0.13 -2.66
N PRO A 218 -6.11 0.99 -3.58
CA PRO A 218 -7.15 0.62 -4.54
C PRO A 218 -6.81 -0.62 -5.37
N GLU A 219 -5.57 -0.72 -5.85
CA GLU A 219 -5.12 -1.82 -6.70
C GLU A 219 -5.03 -3.16 -5.95
N MET A 220 -5.07 -3.13 -4.62
CA MET A 220 -5.00 -4.31 -3.74
C MET A 220 -6.38 -4.80 -3.30
N SER A 221 -7.44 -4.05 -3.61
CA SER A 221 -8.79 -4.27 -3.09
C SER A 221 -9.43 -5.62 -3.49
N ASN A 222 -8.96 -6.23 -4.58
CA ASN A 222 -9.43 -7.52 -5.08
C ASN A 222 -8.51 -8.70 -4.75
N MET A 223 -7.41 -8.47 -4.03
CA MET A 223 -6.50 -9.54 -3.60
C MET A 223 -7.12 -10.35 -2.45
N ILE A 224 -6.76 -11.63 -2.37
CA ILE A 224 -7.27 -12.52 -1.32
C ILE A 224 -6.51 -12.21 -0.03
N LEU A 225 -7.22 -11.69 0.97
CA LEU A 225 -6.63 -11.38 2.29
C LEU A 225 -6.53 -12.64 3.16
N ILE A 226 -5.32 -13.03 3.54
CA ILE A 226 -5.09 -14.20 4.40
C ILE A 226 -5.47 -13.86 5.85
N ARG A 227 -4.97 -12.75 6.39
CA ARG A 227 -5.20 -12.32 7.78
C ARG A 227 -5.93 -10.98 7.84
N LYS A 228 -6.99 -10.91 8.64
CA LYS A 228 -7.75 -9.68 8.89
C LYS A 228 -7.01 -8.75 9.86
N CYS A 229 -6.30 -9.31 10.83
CA CYS A 229 -5.54 -8.63 11.89
C CYS A 229 -6.37 -7.81 12.89
N ALA A 230 -7.40 -7.09 12.43
CA ALA A 230 -8.24 -6.22 13.25
C ALA A 230 -8.87 -6.95 14.44
N ASP A 231 -9.41 -8.15 14.22
CA ASP A 231 -10.08 -8.94 15.25
C ASP A 231 -9.11 -9.41 16.36
N ARG A 232 -7.85 -9.71 16.02
CA ARG A 232 -6.81 -10.04 17.00
C ARG A 232 -6.40 -8.79 17.78
N PHE A 233 -6.21 -7.67 17.09
CA PHE A 233 -5.88 -6.40 17.74
C PHE A 233 -6.97 -5.92 18.70
N GLU A 234 -8.24 -6.03 18.32
CA GLU A 234 -9.36 -5.70 19.20
C GLU A 234 -9.36 -6.52 20.48
N LYS A 235 -9.06 -7.83 20.39
CA LYS A 235 -8.92 -8.70 21.56
C LYS A 235 -7.74 -8.27 22.45
N MET A 236 -6.59 -7.93 21.85
CA MET A 236 -5.43 -7.41 22.59
C MET A 236 -5.77 -6.10 23.32
N MET A 237 -6.36 -5.14 22.62
CA MET A 237 -6.71 -3.83 23.18
C MET A 237 -7.78 -3.94 24.26
N LYS A 238 -8.76 -4.84 24.07
CA LYS A 238 -9.75 -5.15 25.11
C LYS A 238 -9.07 -5.66 26.38
N TYR A 239 -8.16 -6.63 26.25
CA TYR A 239 -7.42 -7.14 27.41
C TYR A 239 -6.62 -6.05 28.11
N LEU A 240 -5.85 -5.25 27.36
CA LEU A 240 -5.05 -4.15 27.92
C LEU A 240 -5.92 -3.15 28.69
N LYS A 241 -7.10 -2.82 28.15
CA LYS A 241 -8.06 -1.95 28.82
C LYS A 241 -8.62 -2.59 30.10
N ASP A 242 -9.00 -3.86 30.05
CA ASP A 242 -9.59 -4.58 31.19
C ASP A 242 -8.62 -4.67 32.38
N VAL A 243 -7.31 -4.69 32.12
CA VAL A 243 -6.26 -4.68 33.16
C VAL A 243 -5.67 -3.28 33.44
N ASN A 244 -6.26 -2.21 32.91
CA ASN A 244 -5.80 -0.82 33.05
C ASN A 244 -4.31 -0.61 32.68
N PHE A 245 -3.88 -1.24 31.59
CA PHE A 245 -2.51 -1.14 31.10
C PHE A 245 -2.29 0.21 30.40
N ASP A 246 -1.40 1.06 30.91
CA ASP A 246 -1.08 2.35 30.28
C ASP A 246 -0.06 2.17 29.15
N LEU A 247 -0.59 2.06 27.92
CA LEU A 247 0.21 1.81 26.73
C LEU A 247 1.22 2.94 26.39
N ASN A 248 0.97 4.17 26.84
CA ASN A 248 1.83 5.32 26.52
C ASN A 248 3.22 5.25 27.17
N THR A 249 3.37 4.43 28.20
CA THR A 249 4.64 4.27 28.93
C THR A 249 5.42 3.05 28.49
N LYS A 250 4.92 2.34 27.47
CA LYS A 250 5.31 0.95 27.20
C LYS A 250 6.00 0.81 25.86
N SER A 251 7.04 -0.03 25.88
CA SER A 251 7.73 -0.49 24.70
C SER A 251 7.08 -1.76 24.15
N VAL A 252 6.82 -1.77 22.84
CA VAL A 252 6.18 -2.90 22.14
C VAL A 252 7.10 -3.38 21.04
N ILE A 253 7.30 -4.68 20.88
CA ILE A 253 7.93 -5.24 19.68
C ILE A 253 7.05 -6.30 19.02
N ASP A 254 6.84 -6.17 17.72
CA ASP A 254 6.16 -7.14 16.87
C ASP A 254 7.17 -8.02 16.13
N ILE A 255 7.18 -9.31 16.48
CA ILE A 255 8.13 -10.29 15.99
C ILE A 255 7.57 -10.99 14.76
N GLY A 256 8.24 -10.85 13.62
CA GLY A 256 7.67 -11.25 12.33
C GLY A 256 6.62 -10.23 11.86
N SER A 257 6.92 -8.95 12.03
CA SER A 257 5.97 -7.86 11.81
C SER A 257 5.46 -7.73 10.36
N TYR A 258 6.13 -8.37 9.40
CA TYR A 258 5.75 -8.42 7.99
C TYR A 258 5.51 -7.00 7.43
N TYR A 259 4.27 -6.65 7.06
CA TYR A 259 3.90 -5.31 6.59
C TYR A 259 3.78 -4.25 7.70
N GLY A 260 4.08 -4.57 8.97
CA GLY A 260 4.13 -3.61 10.07
C GLY A 260 2.77 -3.14 10.60
N TRP A 261 1.69 -3.85 10.24
CA TRP A 261 0.33 -3.45 10.60
C TRP A 261 0.12 -3.33 12.12
N PHE A 262 0.55 -4.32 12.92
CA PHE A 262 0.41 -4.24 14.39
C PHE A 262 1.32 -3.16 14.98
N VAL A 263 2.53 -2.97 14.46
CA VAL A 263 3.43 -1.88 14.89
C VAL A 263 2.73 -0.52 14.74
N ASP A 264 2.12 -0.26 13.58
CA ASP A 264 1.34 0.95 13.33
C ASP A 264 0.15 1.09 14.27
N GLN A 265 -0.63 0.02 14.47
CA GLN A 265 -1.78 0.06 15.35
C GLN A 265 -1.40 0.38 16.80
N PHE A 266 -0.37 -0.27 17.36
CA PHE A 266 0.10 0.00 18.71
C PHE A 266 0.64 1.43 18.84
N LYS A 267 1.36 1.92 17.83
CA LYS A 267 1.86 3.31 17.79
C LYS A 267 0.72 4.33 17.77
N ARG A 268 -0.32 4.11 16.97
CA ARG A 268 -1.51 4.98 16.94
C ARG A 268 -2.28 5.00 18.26
N ASN A 269 -2.09 3.96 19.09
CA ASN A 269 -2.66 3.87 20.44
C ASN A 269 -1.67 4.31 21.54
N GLY A 270 -0.57 4.98 21.16
CA GLY A 270 0.34 5.66 22.09
C GLY A 270 1.60 4.89 22.47
N ALA A 271 1.75 3.64 22.04
CA ALA A 271 2.92 2.83 22.40
C ALA A 271 4.20 3.26 21.68
N HIS A 272 5.35 3.00 22.31
CA HIS A 272 6.64 3.00 21.65
C HIS A 272 6.85 1.66 20.93
N ALA A 273 6.30 1.53 19.72
CA ALA A 273 6.27 0.28 18.98
C ALA A 273 7.43 0.11 17.98
N PHE A 274 7.93 -1.13 17.89
CA PHE A 274 9.00 -1.57 17.00
C PHE A 274 8.57 -2.83 16.24
N GLY A 275 9.09 -3.03 15.04
CA GLY A 275 8.93 -4.28 14.29
C GLY A 275 10.24 -5.02 14.12
N LEU A 276 10.22 -6.35 14.18
CA LEU A 276 11.31 -7.23 13.77
C LEU A 276 10.87 -8.01 12.53
N GLU A 277 11.60 -7.88 11.44
CA GLU A 277 11.29 -8.55 10.18
C GLU A 277 12.57 -8.84 9.39
N ARG A 278 12.71 -10.06 8.87
CA ARG A 278 13.89 -10.47 8.11
C ARG A 278 13.83 -10.04 6.64
N ASP A 279 12.62 -9.95 6.08
CA ASP A 279 12.40 -9.57 4.70
C ASP A 279 12.53 -8.05 4.54
N PHE A 280 13.54 -7.64 3.79
CA PHE A 280 13.79 -6.22 3.52
C PHE A 280 12.65 -5.58 2.71
N SER A 281 12.02 -6.29 1.78
CA SER A 281 10.90 -5.81 0.99
C SER A 281 9.68 -5.55 1.89
N ALA A 282 9.42 -6.46 2.84
CA ALA A 282 8.37 -6.28 3.84
C ALA A 282 8.66 -5.06 4.74
N CYS A 283 9.89 -4.93 5.25
CA CYS A 283 10.30 -3.73 6.01
C CYS A 283 10.09 -2.44 5.23
N ARG A 284 10.46 -2.42 3.94
CA ARG A 284 10.24 -1.27 3.07
C ARG A 284 8.75 -0.97 2.95
N LEU A 285 7.92 -1.97 2.71
CA LEU A 285 6.47 -1.80 2.60
C LEU A 285 5.88 -1.20 3.88
N SER A 286 6.32 -1.67 5.05
CA SER A 286 5.92 -1.15 6.36
C SER A 286 6.24 0.34 6.53
N MET A 287 7.44 0.79 6.13
CA MET A 287 7.80 2.20 6.19
C MET A 287 6.92 3.06 5.29
N GLU A 288 6.66 2.61 4.06
CA GLU A 288 5.88 3.40 3.11
C GLU A 288 4.39 3.44 3.48
N LEU A 289 3.78 2.31 3.83
CA LEU A 289 2.34 2.23 4.13
C LEU A 289 1.96 2.87 5.47
N HIS A 290 2.83 2.72 6.47
CA HIS A 290 2.51 3.09 7.85
C HIS A 290 3.37 4.24 8.37
N SER A 291 4.18 4.87 7.52
CA SER A 291 5.10 5.95 7.92
C SER A 291 6.01 5.56 9.10
N LEU A 292 6.37 4.28 9.19
CA LEU A 292 7.32 3.80 10.18
C LEU A 292 8.73 4.30 9.82
N LYS A 293 9.50 4.65 10.85
CA LYS A 293 10.89 5.07 10.67
C LYS A 293 11.79 3.85 10.58
N GLU A 294 12.94 3.99 9.92
CA GLU A 294 13.95 2.93 9.89
C GLU A 294 14.40 2.53 11.30
N THR A 295 14.48 3.48 12.24
CA THR A 295 14.82 3.20 13.64
C THR A 295 13.73 2.46 14.43
N GLU A 296 12.53 2.34 13.87
CA GLU A 296 11.40 1.59 14.44
C GLU A 296 11.33 0.16 13.87
N LEU A 297 12.22 -0.20 12.93
CA LEU A 297 12.28 -1.52 12.30
C LEU A 297 13.65 -2.15 12.47
N LEU A 298 13.67 -3.36 13.02
CA LEU A 298 14.84 -4.20 13.10
C LEU A 298 14.82 -5.17 11.91
N ASN A 299 15.57 -4.85 10.84
CA ASN A 299 15.69 -5.74 9.70
C ASN A 299 16.75 -6.82 9.92
N LYS A 300 16.39 -7.87 10.67
CA LYS A 300 17.27 -9.01 10.97
C LYS A 300 16.47 -10.28 11.27
N PRO A 301 17.08 -11.48 11.15
CA PRO A 301 16.45 -12.73 11.56
C PRO A 301 16.11 -12.77 13.05
N LEU A 302 15.10 -13.55 13.42
CA LEU A 302 14.70 -13.74 14.82
C LEU A 302 15.82 -14.36 15.65
N GLU A 303 16.61 -15.24 15.04
CA GLU A 303 17.72 -15.92 15.67
C GLU A 303 18.78 -14.91 16.17
N ASP A 304 19.15 -13.95 15.32
CA ASP A 304 20.08 -12.87 15.68
C ASP A 304 19.52 -11.97 16.79
N PHE A 305 18.22 -11.65 16.73
CA PHE A 305 17.56 -10.88 17.79
C PHE A 305 17.59 -11.60 19.15
N ILE A 306 17.33 -12.91 19.17
CA ILE A 306 17.32 -13.72 20.38
C ILE A 306 18.73 -13.84 20.98
N GLU A 307 19.74 -14.09 20.14
CA GLU A 307 21.11 -14.39 20.58
C GLU A 307 21.92 -13.14 20.94
N ASN A 308 21.74 -12.04 20.20
CA ASN A 308 22.67 -10.91 20.24
C ASN A 308 22.06 -9.60 20.73
N ASP A 309 20.74 -9.44 20.68
CA ASP A 309 20.11 -8.24 21.20
C ASP A 309 20.07 -8.26 22.74
N THR A 310 20.21 -7.12 23.39
CA THR A 310 20.17 -7.00 24.86
C THR A 310 18.93 -6.27 25.35
N LYS A 311 18.15 -5.69 24.43
CA LYS A 311 16.97 -4.92 24.78
C LYS A 311 15.80 -5.84 25.15
N ASN A 312 15.13 -5.48 26.24
CA ASN A 312 13.85 -6.05 26.64
C ASN A 312 12.70 -5.12 26.26
N TYR A 313 11.51 -5.69 26.15
CA TYR A 313 10.29 -4.98 25.78
C TYR A 313 9.18 -5.29 26.76
N ASP A 314 8.34 -4.31 27.05
CA ASP A 314 7.23 -4.48 27.99
C ASP A 314 6.15 -5.40 27.42
N ILE A 315 5.85 -5.21 26.13
CA ILE A 315 4.93 -6.06 25.37
C ILE A 315 5.69 -6.67 24.19
N MET A 316 5.57 -7.99 24.03
CA MET A 316 5.93 -8.68 22.79
C MET A 316 4.69 -9.15 22.05
N ILE A 317 4.69 -9.01 20.73
CA ILE A 317 3.67 -9.60 19.84
C ILE A 317 4.40 -10.69 19.05
N PHE A 318 3.95 -11.93 19.19
CA PHE A 318 4.56 -13.10 18.55
C PHE A 318 3.47 -13.98 17.96
N LEU A 319 2.91 -13.51 16.85
CA LEU A 319 1.74 -14.11 16.21
C LEU A 319 2.16 -14.90 14.99
N SER A 320 1.73 -16.15 14.90
CA SER A 320 1.82 -16.95 13.69
C SER A 320 3.26 -17.23 13.26
N VAL A 321 4.18 -17.29 14.23
CA VAL A 321 5.61 -17.53 13.96
C VAL A 321 6.13 -18.84 14.56
N LEU A 322 5.76 -19.21 15.79
CA LEU A 322 6.39 -20.33 16.51
C LEU A 322 6.31 -21.67 15.76
N HIS A 323 5.22 -21.93 15.06
CA HIS A 323 5.04 -23.17 14.29
C HIS A 323 6.12 -23.39 13.21
N HIS A 324 6.77 -22.33 12.69
CA HIS A 324 7.93 -22.51 11.79
C HIS A 324 9.08 -23.26 12.48
N PHE A 325 9.28 -23.04 13.78
CA PHE A 325 10.29 -23.71 14.60
C PHE A 325 9.85 -25.11 15.02
N ALA A 326 8.56 -25.27 15.38
CA ALA A 326 7.98 -26.59 15.66
C ALA A 326 8.11 -27.55 14.47
N LEU A 327 7.97 -27.02 13.25
CA LEU A 327 8.16 -27.74 11.99
C LEU A 327 9.63 -27.87 11.55
N LYS A 328 10.59 -27.48 12.39
CA LYS A 328 12.04 -27.56 12.13
C LYS A 328 12.48 -26.84 10.85
N LYS A 329 11.87 -25.68 10.55
CA LYS A 329 12.28 -24.80 9.44
C LYS A 329 13.44 -23.86 9.80
N SER A 330 13.91 -23.90 11.05
CA SER A 330 15.07 -23.18 11.57
C SER A 330 15.94 -24.14 12.40
N TYR A 331 17.17 -23.73 12.68
CA TYR A 331 18.09 -24.48 13.55
C TYR A 331 17.75 -24.34 15.04
N LEU A 332 17.00 -23.29 15.41
CA LEU A 332 16.48 -23.15 16.78
C LEU A 332 15.25 -24.03 16.98
N THR A 333 15.08 -24.56 18.19
CA THR A 333 13.87 -25.28 18.58
C THR A 333 12.79 -24.33 19.09
N ALA A 334 11.53 -24.76 19.05
CA ALA A 334 10.42 -23.96 19.56
C ALA A 334 10.58 -23.67 21.06
N GLU A 335 11.08 -24.63 21.84
CA GLU A 335 11.33 -24.52 23.29
C GLU A 335 12.37 -23.45 23.58
N TYR A 336 13.46 -23.44 22.80
CA TYR A 336 14.51 -22.44 22.95
C TYR A 336 14.00 -21.04 22.60
N VAL A 337 13.22 -20.91 21.52
CA VAL A 337 12.64 -19.64 21.09
C VAL A 337 11.71 -19.07 22.15
N ILE A 338 10.74 -19.85 22.65
CA ILE A 338 9.77 -19.33 23.64
C ILE A 338 10.47 -18.96 24.95
N LYS A 339 11.46 -19.77 25.39
CA LYS A 339 12.28 -19.44 26.56
C LYS A 339 12.94 -18.09 26.41
N LYS A 340 13.67 -17.89 25.30
CA LYS A 340 14.42 -16.66 25.07
C LYS A 340 13.55 -15.43 24.87
N LEU A 341 12.40 -15.56 24.23
CA LEU A 341 11.45 -14.46 24.13
C LEU A 341 10.82 -14.12 25.48
N SER A 342 10.56 -15.11 26.34
CA SER A 342 10.09 -14.85 27.70
C SER A 342 11.13 -14.11 28.55
N GLU A 343 12.43 -14.44 28.43
CA GLU A 343 13.52 -13.71 29.10
C GLU A 343 13.56 -12.22 28.69
N LYS A 344 13.19 -11.92 27.44
CA LYS A 344 13.19 -10.57 26.85
C LYS A 344 11.89 -9.77 27.04
N THR A 345 10.83 -10.40 27.53
CA THR A 345 9.53 -9.76 27.78
C THR A 345 9.47 -9.26 29.22
N ASN A 346 9.12 -8.01 29.49
CA ASN A 346 9.01 -7.53 30.88
C ASN A 346 7.64 -7.82 31.50
N ASP A 347 6.54 -7.53 30.78
CA ASP A 347 5.20 -7.63 31.33
C ASP A 347 4.41 -8.77 30.67
N ILE A 348 4.11 -8.65 29.37
CA ILE A 348 3.22 -9.58 28.67
C ILE A 348 3.65 -9.89 27.24
N MET A 349 3.23 -11.05 26.73
CA MET A 349 3.32 -11.40 25.32
C MET A 349 1.94 -11.75 24.77
N PHE A 350 1.58 -11.13 23.64
CA PHE A 350 0.47 -11.59 22.81
C PHE A 350 0.97 -12.67 21.85
N PHE A 351 0.32 -13.82 21.86
CA PHE A 351 0.83 -15.02 21.22
C PHE A 351 -0.26 -15.78 20.46
N ASP A 352 0.02 -16.18 19.23
CA ASP A 352 -0.74 -17.22 18.52
C ASP A 352 0.24 -18.09 17.70
N THR A 353 -0.16 -19.31 17.37
CA THR A 353 0.66 -20.21 16.54
C THR A 353 -0.20 -21.15 15.72
N GLY A 354 0.42 -21.85 14.76
CA GLY A 354 -0.26 -22.86 13.96
C GLY A 354 -0.82 -23.99 14.84
N GLU A 355 -2.03 -24.42 14.53
CA GLU A 355 -2.73 -25.49 15.26
C GLU A 355 -3.00 -26.71 14.37
N GLU A 356 -3.23 -27.86 15.00
CA GLU A 356 -3.49 -29.13 14.31
C GLU A 356 -4.79 -29.12 13.49
N HIS A 357 -5.75 -28.25 13.81
CA HIS A 357 -7.02 -28.19 13.07
C HIS A 357 -6.84 -27.59 11.66
N GLU A 358 -5.75 -26.87 11.40
CA GLU A 358 -5.50 -26.27 10.10
C GLU A 358 -5.18 -27.35 9.06
N THR A 359 -5.83 -27.29 7.89
CA THR A 359 -5.71 -28.33 6.85
C THR A 359 -4.25 -28.60 6.47
N MET A 360 -3.43 -27.55 6.43
CA MET A 360 -2.01 -27.62 6.09
C MET A 360 -1.12 -28.18 7.20
N PHE A 361 -1.61 -28.29 8.43
CA PHE A 361 -0.84 -28.72 9.61
C PHE A 361 -1.37 -29.96 10.32
N ASN A 362 -2.52 -30.49 9.92
CA ASN A 362 -3.15 -31.64 10.57
C ASN A 362 -2.20 -32.82 10.86
N SER A 363 -1.30 -33.14 9.93
CA SER A 363 -0.29 -34.17 10.15
C SER A 363 0.98 -33.67 10.86
N SER A 364 1.41 -32.43 10.59
CA SER A 364 2.73 -31.93 10.94
C SER A 364 2.79 -31.22 12.29
N LEU A 365 1.65 -30.71 12.77
CA LEU A 365 1.46 -30.15 14.12
C LEU A 365 0.46 -30.98 14.92
N LYS A 366 0.36 -32.29 14.66
CA LYS A 366 -0.54 -33.18 15.40
C LYS A 366 -0.36 -33.02 16.91
N GLY A 367 -1.46 -32.80 17.62
CA GLY A 367 -1.51 -32.56 19.04
C GLY A 367 -1.27 -31.11 19.46
N TRP A 368 -1.01 -30.17 18.56
CA TRP A 368 -0.95 -28.74 18.86
C TRP A 368 -2.37 -28.15 18.89
N ASN A 369 -2.90 -28.01 20.10
CA ASN A 369 -4.20 -27.41 20.40
C ASN A 369 -4.06 -26.51 21.64
N GLU A 370 -5.13 -25.82 22.01
CA GLU A 370 -5.12 -24.85 23.10
C GLU A 370 -4.48 -25.37 24.39
N LYS A 371 -4.84 -26.59 24.82
CA LYS A 371 -4.32 -27.19 26.05
C LYS A 371 -2.83 -27.47 25.94
N THR A 372 -2.40 -28.16 24.88
CA THR A 372 -1.00 -28.57 24.73
C THR A 372 -0.08 -27.37 24.46
N ILE A 373 -0.56 -26.34 23.77
CA ILE A 373 0.14 -25.07 23.59
C ILE A 373 0.32 -24.39 24.95
N THR A 374 -0.72 -24.34 25.78
CA THR A 374 -0.63 -23.78 27.14
C THR A 374 0.40 -24.53 27.98
N ASP A 375 0.31 -25.86 28.02
CA ASP A 375 1.26 -26.72 28.73
C ASP A 375 2.69 -26.52 28.20
N PHE A 376 2.86 -26.42 26.89
CA PHE A 376 4.15 -26.19 26.25
C PHE A 376 4.79 -24.87 26.70
N ILE A 377 4.03 -23.77 26.72
CA ILE A 377 4.52 -22.46 27.11
C ILE A 377 4.95 -22.47 28.58
N LEU A 378 4.08 -22.94 29.48
CA LEU A 378 4.36 -22.96 30.92
C LEU A 378 5.57 -23.84 31.28
N ASN A 379 5.81 -24.91 30.52
CA ASN A 379 6.95 -25.80 30.77
C ASN A 379 8.28 -25.31 30.20
N ASN A 380 8.27 -24.35 29.28
CA ASN A 380 9.47 -23.93 28.52
C ASN A 380 9.75 -22.43 28.59
N SER A 381 9.11 -21.69 29.48
CA SER A 381 9.30 -20.24 29.61
C SER A 381 9.19 -19.78 31.07
N ASP A 382 9.51 -18.50 31.30
CA ASP A 382 9.35 -17.86 32.60
C ASP A 382 7.96 -17.19 32.77
N PHE A 383 7.01 -17.46 31.87
CA PHE A 383 5.64 -16.98 32.02
C PHE A 383 4.89 -17.78 33.09
N THR A 384 4.13 -17.08 33.94
CA THR A 384 3.40 -17.66 35.07
C THR A 384 1.93 -17.91 34.75
N GLU A 385 1.37 -17.22 33.74
CA GLU A 385 -0.03 -17.34 33.34
C GLU A 385 -0.16 -17.34 31.80
N VAL A 386 -1.08 -18.16 31.29
CA VAL A 386 -1.48 -18.21 29.88
C VAL A 386 -2.99 -18.04 29.82
N ILE A 387 -3.45 -16.93 29.25
CA ILE A 387 -4.86 -16.53 29.21
C ILE A 387 -5.36 -16.59 27.76
N PRO A 388 -6.34 -17.44 27.42
CA PRO A 388 -6.96 -17.41 26.10
C PRO A 388 -7.83 -16.15 25.94
N LEU A 389 -7.64 -15.43 24.84
CA LEU A 389 -8.43 -14.25 24.46
C LEU A 389 -9.53 -14.57 23.43
N GLY A 390 -9.55 -15.79 22.91
CA GLY A 390 -10.47 -16.23 21.87
C GLY A 390 -9.77 -16.47 20.53
N ARG A 391 -10.49 -17.08 19.60
CA ARG A 391 -9.96 -17.45 18.29
C ARG A 391 -9.93 -16.27 17.33
N ASP A 392 -8.95 -16.26 16.43
CA ASP A 392 -8.94 -15.34 15.30
C ASP A 392 -10.13 -15.60 14.36
N GLU A 393 -10.51 -14.56 13.63
CA GLU A 393 -11.51 -14.62 12.56
C GLU A 393 -10.83 -14.54 11.18
N ASP A 394 -9.59 -14.99 11.09
CA ASP A 394 -8.84 -14.99 9.84
C ASP A 394 -9.43 -16.00 8.85
N GLY A 395 -9.06 -15.84 7.58
CA GLY A 395 -9.54 -16.71 6.50
C GLY A 395 -10.66 -16.06 5.70
N VAL A 396 -10.28 -15.42 4.60
CA VAL A 396 -11.21 -14.96 3.57
C VAL A 396 -11.11 -15.81 2.32
N GLY A 397 -12.13 -15.73 1.46
CA GLY A 397 -12.13 -16.42 0.16
C GLY A 397 -11.93 -17.93 0.33
N LYS A 398 -10.84 -18.46 -0.23
CA LYS A 398 -10.53 -19.90 -0.19
C LYS A 398 -10.06 -20.42 1.18
N TYR A 399 -9.78 -19.53 2.13
CA TYR A 399 -9.28 -19.86 3.47
C TYR A 399 -10.37 -19.83 4.56
N ILE A 400 -11.63 -19.59 4.19
CA ILE A 400 -12.75 -19.58 5.13
C ILE A 400 -12.79 -20.89 5.91
N GLY A 401 -12.80 -20.79 7.24
CA GLY A 401 -12.84 -21.93 8.15
C GLY A 401 -11.53 -22.72 8.30
N ASN A 402 -10.48 -22.35 7.55
CA ASN A 402 -9.17 -23.02 7.67
C ASN A 402 -8.33 -22.45 8.82
N TYR A 403 -8.43 -21.15 9.07
CA TYR A 403 -7.87 -20.53 10.27
C TYR A 403 -8.92 -20.49 11.38
N GLN A 404 -8.45 -20.18 12.60
CA GLN A 404 -9.18 -19.97 13.86
C GLN A 404 -8.21 -20.16 15.04
N ARG A 405 -7.01 -19.59 14.96
CA ARG A 405 -5.98 -19.82 16.00
C ARG A 405 -6.41 -19.18 17.30
N MET A 406 -6.20 -19.87 18.41
CA MET A 406 -6.39 -19.27 19.72
C MET A 406 -5.34 -18.20 19.94
N LEU A 407 -5.79 -16.97 20.22
CA LEU A 407 -4.94 -15.90 20.68
C LEU A 407 -4.78 -16.00 22.20
N PHE A 408 -3.57 -15.84 22.69
CA PHE A 408 -3.24 -15.88 24.11
C PHE A 408 -2.58 -14.58 24.57
N VAL A 409 -2.72 -14.30 25.87
CA VAL A 409 -1.79 -13.45 26.63
C VAL A 409 -0.95 -14.34 27.52
N LEU A 410 0.37 -14.16 27.46
CA LEU A 410 1.32 -14.79 28.36
C LEU A 410 1.80 -13.71 29.34
N LYS A 411 1.70 -13.96 30.64
CA LYS A 411 2.06 -12.97 31.67
C LYS A 411 3.22 -13.47 32.52
N LYS A 412 4.05 -12.52 32.97
CA LYS A 412 5.04 -12.77 34.02
C LYS A 412 4.42 -12.69 35.41
#